data_AF-A0AB34P9W0-F1
#
_entry.id   AF-A0AB34P9W0-F1
#
_cell.length_a   1.000
_cell.length_b   1.000
_cell.length_c   1.000
_cell.angle_alpha   90.00
_cell.angle_beta   90.00
_cell.angle_gamma   90.00
#
_symmetry.space_group_name_H-M   'P 1'
#
loop_
_entity.id
_entity.type
_entity.pdbx_description
1 polymer ?
#
loop_
_entity_poly.entity_id
_entity_poly.type
_entity_poly.pdbx_seq_one_letter_code
_entity_poly.pdbx_strand_id
1 'polypeptide(L)' 'MEHPAVVLHLTLDQLDQLDRLLRSLIAHGDVIAMSTADRLHAQALPTLGQAVFEAANALREMLEQKVEQTHGAR' A
#
# COMPACT_ATOMS: atom_id res chain seq x y z
N MET A 1 19.41 4.35 -20.96
CA MET A 1 19.17 4.86 -19.58
C MET A 1 18.99 3.62 -18.73
N GLU A 2 20.05 3.13 -18.10
CA GLU A 2 19.97 1.96 -17.23
C GLU A 2 19.17 2.38 -15.99
N HIS A 3 17.94 1.90 -15.85
CA HIS A 3 17.19 2.10 -14.62
C HIS A 3 17.86 1.23 -13.54
N PRO A 4 18.35 1.81 -12.42
CA PRO A 4 18.91 1.00 -11.35
C PRO A 4 17.85 0.01 -10.88
N ALA A 5 18.19 -1.28 -10.90
CA ALA A 5 17.32 -2.31 -10.36
C ALA A 5 17.09 -2.03 -8.87
N VAL A 6 15.86 -1.64 -8.52
CA VAL A 6 15.49 -1.38 -7.13
C VAL A 6 15.24 -2.74 -6.46
N VAL A 7 16.17 -3.16 -5.61
CA VAL A 7 15.99 -4.37 -4.79
C VAL A 7 15.30 -3.98 -3.49
N LEU A 8 13.99 -4.25 -3.38
CA LEU A 8 13.27 -4.15 -2.12
C LEU A 8 13.67 -5.32 -1.23
N HIS A 9 14.45 -5.06 -0.19
CA HIS A 9 14.58 -6.02 0.90
C HIS A 9 13.36 -5.89 1.81
N LEU A 10 12.42 -6.83 1.74
CA LEU A 10 11.31 -6.96 2.69
C LEU A 10 11.48 -8.24 3.51
N THR A 11 10.98 -8.28 4.75
CA THR A 11 10.77 -9.55 5.46
C THR A 11 9.52 -10.24 4.91
N LEU A 12 9.36 -11.54 5.21
CA LEU A 12 8.15 -12.29 4.84
C LEU A 12 6.88 -11.67 5.44
N ASP A 13 6.91 -11.27 6.72
CA ASP A 13 5.77 -10.59 7.35
C ASP A 13 5.39 -9.28 6.65
N GLN A 14 6.40 -8.50 6.23
CA GLN A 14 6.17 -7.25 5.50
C GLN A 14 5.57 -7.50 4.11
N LEU A 15 5.99 -8.58 3.44
CA LEU A 15 5.44 -8.99 2.16
C LEU A 15 3.99 -9.47 2.29
N ASP A 16 3.67 -10.23 3.34
CA ASP A 16 2.31 -10.67 3.62
C ASP A 16 1.37 -9.50 3.95
N GLN A 17 1.87 -8.50 4.70
CA GLN A 17 1.12 -7.27 4.96
C GLN A 17 0.84 -6.49 3.66
N LEU A 18 1.81 -6.42 2.76
CA LEU A 18 1.65 -5.80 1.45
C LEU A 18 0.62 -6.54 0.58
N ASP A 19 0.68 -7.88 0.52
CA ASP A 19 -0.29 -8.69 -0.22
C ASP A 19 -1.72 -8.49 0.29
N ARG A 20 -1.91 -8.50 1.62
CA ARG A 20 -3.24 -8.23 2.23
C ARG A 20 -3.77 -6.84 1.87
N LEU A 21 -2.91 -5.83 1.88
CA LEU A 21 -3.28 -4.49 1.48
C LEU A 21 -3.74 -4.44 0.01
N LEU A 22 -2.95 -5.03 -0.89
CA LEU A 22 -3.28 -5.07 -2.32
C LEU A 22 -4.60 -5.79 -2.57
N ARG A 23 -4.84 -6.93 -1.93
CA ARG A 23 -6.13 -7.65 -2.03
C ARG A 23 -7.29 -6.82 -1.52
N SER A 24 -7.11 -6.12 -0.40
CA SER A 24 -8.13 -5.22 0.14
C SER A 24 -8.45 -4.10 -0.85
N LEU A 25 -7.44 -3.46 -1.42
CA LEU A 25 -7.62 -2.41 -2.42
C LEU A 25 -8.37 -2.94 -3.67
N ILE A 26 -8.00 -4.12 -4.18
CA ILE A 26 -8.67 -4.74 -5.33
C ILE A 26 -10.15 -5.00 -5.01
N ALA A 27 -10.45 -5.61 -3.85
CA ALA A 27 -11.82 -5.91 -3.46
C ALA A 27 -12.68 -4.64 -3.34
N HIS A 28 -12.14 -3.57 -2.75
CA HIS A 28 -12.85 -2.30 -2.68
C HIS A 28 -12.99 -1.63 -4.05
N GLY A 29 -11.98 -1.74 -4.91
CA GLY A 29 -12.02 -1.28 -6.29
C GLY A 29 -13.09 -1.98 -7.12
N ASP A 30 -13.23 -3.30 -6.98
CA ASP A 30 -14.28 -4.09 -7.64
C ASP A 30 -15.67 -3.64 -7.19
N VAL A 31 -15.87 -3.40 -5.89
CA VAL A 31 -17.15 -2.88 -5.37
C VAL A 31 -17.47 -1.50 -5.97
N ILE A 32 -16.49 -0.61 -6.11
CA ILE A 32 -16.70 0.69 -6.77
C ILE A 32 -17.03 0.49 -8.25
N ALA A 33 -16.26 -0.34 -8.96
CA ALA A 33 -16.43 -0.57 -10.40
C ALA A 33 -17.78 -1.21 -10.74
N MET A 34 -18.30 -2.07 -9.86
CA MET A 34 -19.62 -2.68 -9.98
C MET A 34 -20.77 -1.78 -9.51
N SER A 35 -20.47 -0.70 -8.79
CA SER A 35 -21.48 0.23 -8.28
C SER A 35 -21.76 1.35 -9.28
N THR A 36 -23.03 1.73 -9.41
CA THR A 36 -23.37 3.01 -10.05
C THR A 36 -23.08 4.16 -9.11
N ALA A 37 -22.59 5.29 -9.65
CA ALA A 37 -22.23 6.48 -8.86
C ALA A 37 -23.35 6.97 -7.91
N ASP A 38 -24.60 6.76 -8.30
CA ASP A 38 -25.80 7.11 -7.51
C ASP A 38 -26.02 6.20 -6.27
N ARG A 39 -25.46 4.99 -6.28
CA ARG A 39 -25.56 4.01 -5.18
C ARG A 39 -24.36 4.04 -4.25
N LEU A 40 -23.30 4.75 -4.63
CA LEU A 40 -22.11 4.85 -3.82
C LEU A 40 -22.32 5.94 -2.76
N HIS A 41 -22.19 5.56 -1.49
CA HIS A 41 -22.29 6.54 -0.40
C HIS A 41 -21.25 7.66 -0.63
N ALA A 42 -21.61 8.93 -0.42
CA ALA A 42 -20.73 10.06 -0.71
C ALA A 42 -19.36 10.00 0.00
N GLN A 43 -19.27 9.24 1.09
CA GLN A 43 -18.05 9.02 1.87
C GLN A 43 -17.24 7.78 1.44
N ALA A 44 -17.77 6.90 0.59
CA ALA A 44 -17.10 5.66 0.22
C ALA A 44 -15.76 5.91 -0.47
N LEU A 45 -15.71 6.80 -1.47
CA LEU A 45 -14.45 7.14 -2.16
C LEU A 45 -13.45 7.82 -1.22
N PRO A 46 -13.82 8.86 -0.43
CA PRO A 46 -12.93 9.44 0.57
C PRO A 46 -12.39 8.42 1.58
N THR A 47 -13.24 7.56 2.15
CA THR A 47 -12.83 6.54 3.13
C THR A 47 -11.86 5.54 2.52
N LEU A 48 -12.09 5.10 1.29
CA LEU A 48 -11.19 4.19 0.59
C LEU A 48 -9.86 4.86 0.24
N GLY A 49 -9.90 6.10 -0.24
CA GLY A 49 -8.69 6.90 -0.50
C GLY A 49 -7.84 7.06 0.76
N GLN A 50 -8.46 7.34 1.90
CA GLN A 50 -7.78 7.46 3.19
C GLN A 50 -7.14 6.14 3.62
N ALA A 51 -7.87 5.02 3.54
CA ALA A 51 -7.34 3.70 3.91
C ALA A 51 -6.13 3.29 3.05
N VAL A 52 -6.17 3.61 1.75
CA VAL A 52 -5.05 3.37 0.82
C VAL A 52 -3.85 4.26 1.16
N PHE A 53 -4.09 5.53 1.44
CA PHE A 53 -3.04 6.48 1.82
C PHE A 53 -2.34 6.09 3.12
N GLU A 54 -3.10 5.72 4.16
CA GLU A 54 -2.56 5.26 5.44
C GLU A 54 -1.69 4.02 5.25
N ALA A 55 -2.17 3.05 4.48
CA ALA A 55 -1.44 1.81 4.27
C ALA A 55 -0.19 2.00 3.38
N ALA A 56 -0.24 2.91 2.40
CA ALA A 56 0.94 3.31 1.63
C ALA A 56 1.98 4.02 2.51
N ASN A 57 1.54 4.86 3.46
CA ASN A 57 2.43 5.47 4.43
C ASN A 57 3.04 4.45 5.39
N ALA A 58 2.26 3.48 5.88
CA ALA A 58 2.80 2.39 6.70
C ALA A 58 3.86 1.60 5.94
N LEU A 59 3.63 1.29 4.66
CA LEU A 59 4.63 0.64 3.80
C LEU A 59 5.89 1.50 3.64
N ARG A 60 5.73 2.81 3.44
CA ARG A 60 6.85 3.75 3.34
C ARG A 60 7.68 3.77 4.63
N GLU A 61 7.04 3.87 5.79
CA GLU A 61 7.71 3.82 7.09
C GLU A 61 8.47 2.49 7.28
N MET A 62 7.85 1.36 6.93
CA MET A 62 8.48 0.04 6.99
C MET A 62 9.73 -0.06 6.10
N LEU A 63 9.70 0.56 4.91
CA LEU A 63 10.84 0.63 3.99
C LEU A 63 11.93 1.57 4.51
N GLU A 64 11.55 2.74 5.05
CA GLU A 64 12.45 3.74 5.62
C GLU A 64 13.19 3.19 6.86
N GLN A 65 12.50 2.49 7.77
CA GLN A 65 13.10 1.83 8.94
C GLN A 65 14.27 0.92 8.56
N LYS A 66 14.19 0.24 7.41
CA LYS A 66 15.25 -0.68 6.95
C LYS A 66 16.47 0.05 6.39
N VAL A 67 16.28 1.24 5.82
CA VAL A 67 17.40 2.08 5.36
C VAL A 67 18.24 2.52 6.55
N GLU A 68 17.61 2.93 7.65
CA GLU A 68 18.30 3.33 8.88
C GLU A 68 19.02 2.15 9.54
N GLN A 69 18.39 0.98 9.64
CA GLN A 69 19.01 -0.24 10.19
C GLN A 69 20.24 -0.70 9.37
N THR A 70 20.23 -0.46 8.06
CA THR A 70 21.36 -0.79 7.17
C THR A 70 22.48 0.25 7.23
N HIS A 71 22.16 1.51 7.53
CA HIS A 71 23.15 2.60 7.64
C HIS A 71 23.73 2.76 9.05
N GLY A 72 23.09 2.23 10.10
CA GLY A 72 23.60 2.25 11.48
C GLY A 72 24.59 1.12 11.82
N ALA A 73 24.85 0.19 10.91
CA ALA A 73 25.75 -0.95 11.11
C ALA A 73 27.15 -0.78 10.50
N ARG A 74 27.59 0.46 10.25
CA ARG A 74 28.89 0.74 9.64
C ARG A 74 29.75 1.69 10.47
#